data_AF-A0A218Z4D0-F1
#
_entry.id   AF-A0A218Z4D0-F1
#
_cell.length_a   1.000
_cell.length_b   1.000
_cell.length_c   1.000
_cell.angle_alpha   90.00
_cell.angle_beta   90.00
_cell.angle_gamma   90.00
#
_symmetry.space_group_name_H-M   'P 1'
#
loop_
_entity.id
_entity.type
_entity.pdbx_description
1 polymer ?
#
loop_
_entity_poly.entity_id
_entity_poly.type
_entity_poly.pdbx_seq_one_letter_code
_entity_poly.pdbx_strand_id
1 'polypeptide(L)'
;MAKIILSINAGSSSVKISVYTASSGSDPVQLAETQIDGLTSPPPHLKYARGSQSVSKDQKLHEECTSQKDAFRYMLKMLVDDSEFPHIARREDIAIVCHRVVHGGDFVTPQIIDEETYHKLQDLTDLAPLHNASALEIVRLCIEEMPQTRNVAVFDSEFHQTLPEHIRTYPINQDIARKNKLRKYGFHGISYSFITRSVAEYLGKKETETSLIVLHLGSGASACAVKNGKSWDTSMGLTPLAGLPGATRSGSVDPGLVFHYASDVGKLSPSSTKELHLTRAEEILNKESGWKSLTGTTDFGTIATSTDLKMRLAFDILLDRIMNYVGGYYVSLHGNVDGLVFAGGIGEKSALLRRRVAEEANCLGFEIDTEKNGRKIEGVVQDVGREGARHRLLVCQTDEQFEMARSCTVDLAIDYRAKVMPLLRISAILAGQIEYVMSQRKAVKMAFLIGGFGAQPPTWTGTRYPTTHVFNAFTTYHASAIDEPLFFCEKVLFVTVVATESRHAATHPQDKDARVAGKIVIDMRYMRDEGGTQPTFTEPGGFGVVHSLQDGG
;
A
#
# COMPACT_ATOMS: atom_id res chain seq x y z
N MET A 1 11.86 5.33 21.38
CA MET A 1 12.45 6.58 20.85
C MET A 1 11.72 6.98 19.59
N ALA A 2 11.46 8.28 19.43
CA ALA A 2 10.87 8.81 18.20
C ALA A 2 11.88 8.71 17.04
N LYS A 3 11.38 8.39 15.85
CA LYS A 3 12.17 8.24 14.62
C LYS A 3 11.89 9.40 13.69
N ILE A 4 12.92 9.90 13.03
CA ILE A 4 12.79 10.85 11.93
C ILE A 4 12.48 10.08 10.64
N ILE A 5 11.46 10.55 9.93
CA ILE A 5 10.93 9.96 8.70
C ILE A 5 10.93 11.03 7.61
N LEU A 6 11.53 10.75 6.46
CA LEU A 6 11.39 11.57 5.25
C LEU A 6 10.36 10.93 4.32
N SER A 7 9.27 11.65 4.00
CA SER A 7 8.36 11.27 2.94
C SER A 7 8.71 12.03 1.67
N ILE A 8 9.11 11.30 0.62
CA ILE A 8 9.58 11.88 -0.64
C ILE A 8 8.59 11.62 -1.76
N ASN A 9 8.19 12.69 -2.45
CA ASN A 9 7.43 12.65 -3.70
C ASN A 9 8.26 13.29 -4.82
N ALA A 10 8.78 12.46 -5.73
CA ALA A 10 9.57 12.89 -6.88
C ALA A 10 8.73 12.83 -8.15
N GLY A 11 8.32 14.00 -8.64
CA GLY A 11 7.62 14.15 -9.92
C GLY A 11 8.58 14.42 -11.07
N SER A 12 8.04 14.52 -12.28
CA SER A 12 8.84 14.80 -13.49
C SER A 12 9.46 16.20 -13.50
N SER A 13 8.93 17.15 -12.72
CA SER A 13 9.35 18.57 -12.70
C SER A 13 9.54 19.16 -11.31
N SER A 14 9.40 18.34 -10.26
CA SER A 14 9.55 18.78 -8.87
C SER A 14 9.92 17.62 -7.95
N VAL A 15 10.54 17.95 -6.82
CA VAL A 15 10.78 17.02 -5.71
C VAL A 15 10.30 17.69 -4.44
N LYS A 16 9.52 16.95 -3.63
CA LYS A 16 9.01 17.41 -2.34
C LYS A 16 9.43 16.42 -1.25
N ILE A 17 9.94 16.95 -0.13
CA ILE A 17 10.33 16.22 1.07
C ILE A 17 9.55 16.78 2.25
N SER A 18 8.80 15.93 2.94
CA SER A 18 8.19 16.26 4.23
C SER A 18 8.89 15.46 5.33
N VAL A 19 9.30 16.15 6.39
CA VAL A 19 10.00 15.58 7.55
C VAL A 19 9.00 15.35 8.66
N TYR A 20 8.93 14.14 9.16
CA TYR A 20 8.07 13.77 10.29
C TYR A 20 8.88 13.19 11.44
N THR A 21 8.34 13.30 12.64
CA THR A 21 8.75 12.50 13.80
C THR A 21 7.60 11.60 14.23
N ALA A 22 7.90 10.36 14.57
CA ALA A 22 6.90 9.44 15.06
C ALA A 22 7.48 8.44 16.05
N SER A 23 6.69 8.12 17.07
CA SER A 23 6.91 6.93 17.90
C SER A 23 6.13 5.75 17.35
N SER A 24 6.48 4.53 17.75
CA SER A 24 5.73 3.35 17.32
C SER A 24 4.27 3.43 17.80
N GLY A 25 3.32 3.25 16.88
CA GLY A 25 1.88 3.27 17.18
C GLY A 25 1.26 4.66 17.35
N SER A 26 2.02 5.75 17.15
CA SER A 26 1.48 7.12 17.11
C SER A 26 1.43 7.65 15.68
N ASP A 27 0.49 8.55 15.41
CA ASP A 27 0.48 9.28 14.15
C ASP A 27 1.74 10.16 14.01
N PRO A 28 2.30 10.31 12.80
CA PRO A 28 3.45 11.16 12.56
C PRO A 28 3.14 12.64 12.80
N VAL A 29 4.08 13.38 13.40
CA VAL A 29 4.00 14.83 13.53
C VAL A 29 4.94 15.47 12.52
N GLN A 30 4.42 16.35 11.66
CA GLN A 30 5.22 17.05 10.67
C GLN A 30 6.11 18.08 11.35
N LEU A 31 7.41 18.03 11.05
CA LEU A 31 8.43 18.93 11.57
C LEU A 31 8.84 19.97 10.53
N ALA A 32 8.95 19.58 9.26
CA ALA A 32 9.35 20.45 8.18
C ALA A 32 8.84 19.97 6.82
N GLU A 33 8.87 20.87 5.84
CA GLU A 33 8.54 20.60 4.46
C GLU A 33 9.43 21.43 3.54
N THR A 34 10.02 20.80 2.55
CA THR A 34 10.76 21.47 1.48
C THR A 34 10.36 20.94 0.12
N GLN A 35 10.33 21.83 -0.86
CA GLN A 35 9.98 21.52 -2.23
C GLN A 35 10.85 22.33 -3.17
N ILE A 36 11.36 21.68 -4.20
CA ILE A 36 11.91 22.33 -5.38
C ILE A 36 10.99 22.03 -6.56
N ASP A 37 10.48 23.07 -7.21
CA ASP A 37 9.69 22.98 -8.44
C ASP A 37 10.39 23.73 -9.60
N GLY A 38 9.85 23.60 -10.81
CA GLY A 38 10.40 24.26 -12.00
C GLY A 38 11.64 23.58 -12.61
N LEU A 39 11.93 22.31 -12.29
CA LEU A 39 13.12 21.60 -12.81
C LEU A 39 13.12 21.50 -14.35
N THR A 40 11.94 21.44 -14.97
CA THR A 40 11.77 21.41 -16.43
C THR A 40 11.46 22.78 -17.03
N SER A 41 11.47 23.85 -16.21
CA SER A 41 11.14 25.22 -16.61
C SER A 41 11.96 26.20 -15.76
N PRO A 42 13.29 26.26 -15.98
CA PRO A 42 14.20 27.00 -15.13
C PRO A 42 13.91 28.52 -15.11
N PRO A 43 14.32 29.23 -14.04
CA PRO A 43 15.05 28.72 -12.88
C PRO A 43 14.16 27.90 -11.93
N PRO A 44 14.71 26.87 -11.25
CA PRO A 44 13.97 26.15 -10.23
C PRO A 44 13.76 27.00 -8.98
N HIS A 45 12.67 26.74 -8.27
CA HIS A 45 12.25 27.51 -7.11
C HIS A 45 12.16 26.63 -5.87
N LEU A 46 12.82 27.07 -4.80
CA LEU A 46 12.80 26.45 -3.49
C LEU A 46 11.70 27.04 -2.61
N LYS A 47 10.96 26.14 -1.97
CA LYS A 47 10.09 26.42 -0.82
C LYS A 47 10.60 25.60 0.38
N TYR A 48 10.66 26.23 1.54
CA TYR A 48 11.05 25.57 2.79
C TYR A 48 10.29 26.17 3.97
N ALA A 49 9.69 25.30 4.77
CA ALA A 49 9.03 25.63 6.01
C ALA A 49 9.40 24.62 7.10
N ARG A 50 9.49 25.10 8.34
CA ARG A 50 9.69 24.29 9.55
C ARG A 50 8.66 24.68 10.60
N GLY A 51 7.88 23.71 11.07
CA GLY A 51 6.66 23.97 11.82
C GLY A 51 5.75 24.97 11.09
N SER A 52 5.30 26.01 11.81
CA SER A 52 4.50 27.11 11.24
C SER A 52 5.33 28.21 10.57
N GLN A 53 6.67 28.15 10.65
CA GLN A 53 7.55 29.18 10.11
C GLN A 53 7.91 28.88 8.65
N SER A 54 7.59 29.81 7.75
CA SER A 54 8.10 29.78 6.39
C SER A 54 9.50 30.41 6.36
N VAL A 55 10.50 29.59 6.01
CA VAL A 55 11.91 30.00 5.91
C VAL A 55 12.19 30.54 4.50
N SER A 56 11.67 29.86 3.48
CA SER A 56 11.72 30.30 2.08
C SER A 56 10.39 30.03 1.39
N LYS A 57 9.84 31.04 0.71
CA LYS A 57 8.54 30.92 0.02
C LYS A 57 8.66 30.65 -1.47
N ASP A 58 9.76 31.11 -2.08
CA ASP A 58 9.95 31.08 -3.53
C ASP A 58 11.39 31.49 -3.91
N GLN A 59 12.40 30.94 -3.24
CA GLN A 59 13.79 31.29 -3.54
C GLN A 59 14.22 30.67 -4.87
N LYS A 60 14.60 31.52 -5.82
CA LYS A 60 15.22 31.07 -7.08
C LYS A 60 16.55 30.40 -6.78
N LEU A 61 16.74 29.22 -7.33
CA LEU A 61 18.02 28.51 -7.30
C LEU A 61 18.79 28.80 -8.59
N HIS A 62 20.12 28.88 -8.47
CA HIS A 62 21.03 29.06 -9.60
C HIS A 62 21.26 27.73 -10.34
N GLU A 63 21.98 27.77 -11.47
CA GLU A 63 22.09 26.74 -12.52
C GLU A 63 22.55 25.33 -12.08
N GLU A 64 22.85 25.09 -10.81
CA GLU A 64 23.35 23.81 -10.28
C GLU A 64 22.23 22.78 -9.98
N CYS A 65 20.95 23.20 -9.95
CA CYS A 65 19.83 22.31 -9.66
C CYS A 65 19.07 21.93 -10.94
N THR A 66 19.65 21.07 -11.78
CA THR A 66 19.07 20.75 -13.11
C THR A 66 18.30 19.43 -13.17
N SER A 67 18.44 18.59 -12.15
CA SER A 67 17.81 17.26 -12.09
C SER A 67 17.10 17.03 -10.76
N GLN A 68 16.23 16.02 -10.70
CA GLN A 68 15.61 15.54 -9.45
C GLN A 68 16.68 15.15 -8.42
N LYS A 69 17.78 14.55 -8.89
CA LYS A 69 18.95 14.20 -8.09
C LYS A 69 19.60 15.42 -7.44
N ASP A 70 19.84 16.48 -8.21
CA ASP A 70 20.44 17.71 -7.67
C ASP A 70 19.49 18.38 -6.67
N ALA A 71 18.20 18.43 -7.00
CA ALA A 71 17.17 18.96 -6.12
C ALA A 71 17.11 18.22 -4.78
N PHE A 72 17.11 16.89 -4.82
CA PHE A 72 17.10 16.06 -3.61
C PHE A 72 18.35 16.32 -2.75
N ARG A 73 19.55 16.32 -3.36
CA ARG A 73 20.80 16.58 -2.64
C ARG A 73 20.84 17.97 -2.02
N TYR A 74 20.38 18.98 -2.76
CA TYR A 74 20.30 20.35 -2.28
C TYR A 74 19.39 20.44 -1.05
N MET A 75 18.18 19.85 -1.13
CA MET A 75 17.24 19.82 -0.01
C MET A 75 17.76 19.03 1.19
N LEU A 76 18.38 17.87 0.96
CA LEU A 76 18.97 17.07 2.04
C LEU A 76 20.09 17.83 2.75
N LYS A 77 20.98 18.49 1.98
CA LYS A 77 22.06 19.32 2.53
C LYS A 77 21.49 20.48 3.34
N MET A 78 20.51 21.19 2.81
CA MET A 78 19.84 22.30 3.49
C MET A 78 19.20 21.86 4.81
N LEU A 79 18.51 20.71 4.84
CA LEU A 79 17.90 20.18 6.06
C LEU A 79 18.94 19.82 7.14
N VAL A 80 20.09 19.27 6.74
CA VAL A 80 21.18 18.91 7.66
C VAL A 80 21.94 20.15 8.16
N ASP A 81 22.15 21.14 7.29
CA ASP A 81 22.90 22.35 7.61
C ASP A 81 22.05 23.42 8.34
N ASP A 82 20.73 23.20 8.48
CA ASP A 82 19.83 24.12 9.17
C ASP A 82 20.02 24.06 10.69
N SER A 83 20.86 24.95 11.22
CA SER A 83 21.15 25.06 12.66
C SER A 83 19.93 25.35 13.54
N GLU A 84 18.84 25.89 12.98
CA GLU A 84 17.58 26.13 13.69
C GLU A 84 16.61 24.94 13.58
N PHE A 85 17.02 23.85 12.93
CA PHE A 85 16.30 22.59 12.82
C PHE A 85 17.15 21.41 13.36
N PRO A 86 17.34 21.32 14.70
CA PRO A 86 18.27 20.37 15.31
C PRO A 86 17.81 18.89 15.26
N HIS A 87 16.66 18.61 14.64
CA HIS A 87 16.13 17.26 14.49
C HIS A 87 16.94 16.40 13.50
N ILE A 88 17.68 17.03 12.58
CA ILE A 88 18.57 16.37 11.64
C ILE A 88 19.91 17.10 11.67
N ALA A 89 20.81 16.71 12.60
CA ALA A 89 22.16 17.27 12.66
C ALA A 89 23.12 16.57 11.70
N ARG A 90 22.78 15.34 11.30
CA ARG A 90 23.51 14.52 10.33
C ARG A 90 22.56 13.56 9.64
N ARG A 91 23.00 13.00 8.51
CA ARG A 91 22.19 12.10 7.69
C ARG A 91 21.74 10.84 8.45
N GLU A 92 22.56 10.37 9.38
CA GLU A 92 22.29 9.18 10.20
C GLU A 92 21.14 9.35 11.18
N ASP A 93 20.71 10.59 11.46
CA ASP A 93 19.55 10.86 12.31
C ASP A 93 18.22 10.49 11.59
N ILE A 94 18.26 10.37 10.26
CA ILE A 94 17.12 9.94 9.43
C ILE A 94 16.98 8.42 9.51
N ALA A 95 15.97 7.95 10.24
CA ALA A 95 15.75 6.53 10.44
C ALA A 95 15.05 5.85 9.25
N ILE A 96 14.10 6.54 8.62
CA ILE A 96 13.26 6.00 7.54
C ILE A 96 13.12 7.03 6.42
N VAL A 97 13.18 6.56 5.17
CA VAL A 97 12.75 7.33 4.00
C VAL A 97 11.64 6.55 3.30
N CYS A 98 10.45 7.13 3.23
CA CYS A 98 9.30 6.60 2.51
C CYS A 98 9.26 7.25 1.11
N HIS A 99 9.29 6.42 0.06
CA HIS A 99 9.31 6.83 -1.34
C HIS A 99 7.96 6.56 -1.96
N ARG A 100 7.35 7.59 -2.54
CA ARG A 100 6.15 7.40 -3.35
C ARG A 100 6.53 6.73 -4.66
N VAL A 101 5.98 5.54 -4.89
CA VAL A 101 6.13 4.82 -6.16
C VAL A 101 4.75 4.69 -6.79
N VAL A 102 4.60 5.13 -8.05
CA VAL A 102 3.28 5.18 -8.68
C VAL A 102 2.77 3.76 -8.94
N HIS A 103 3.59 2.90 -9.52
CA HIS A 103 3.18 1.55 -9.90
C HIS A 103 3.88 0.49 -9.03
N GLY A 104 3.13 -0.13 -8.10
CA GLY A 104 3.59 -1.21 -7.24
C GLY A 104 3.32 -2.63 -7.79
N GLY A 105 2.62 -2.75 -8.91
CA GLY A 105 2.30 -4.07 -9.47
C GLY A 105 1.38 -4.84 -8.53
N ASP A 106 1.85 -5.99 -8.04
CA ASP A 106 1.09 -6.84 -7.12
C ASP A 106 1.48 -6.66 -5.64
N PHE A 107 2.28 -5.63 -5.31
CA PHE A 107 2.49 -5.27 -3.92
C PHE A 107 1.19 -4.77 -3.28
N VAL A 108 0.84 -5.40 -2.16
CA VAL A 108 -0.40 -5.17 -1.39
C VAL A 108 -0.17 -4.41 -0.08
N THR A 109 1.09 -4.14 0.25
CA THR A 109 1.52 -3.34 1.41
C THR A 109 2.79 -2.58 1.03
N PRO A 110 3.19 -1.54 1.80
CA PRO A 110 4.49 -0.92 1.64
C PRO A 110 5.62 -1.95 1.75
N GLN A 111 6.70 -1.74 0.99
CA GLN A 111 7.85 -2.66 0.96
C GLN A 111 9.11 -1.96 1.44
N ILE A 112 9.86 -2.63 2.31
CA ILE A 112 11.26 -2.22 2.58
C ILE A 112 12.05 -2.47 1.29
N ILE A 113 12.81 -1.47 0.86
CA ILE A 113 13.61 -1.56 -0.36
C ILE A 113 14.94 -2.22 -0.02
N ASP A 114 15.04 -3.50 -0.32
CA ASP A 114 16.28 -4.26 -0.44
C ASP A 114 16.65 -4.48 -1.93
N GLU A 115 17.70 -5.24 -2.20
CA GLU A 115 18.16 -5.53 -3.57
C GLU A 115 17.08 -6.24 -4.39
N GLU A 116 16.38 -7.23 -3.81
CA GLU A 116 15.31 -7.96 -4.49
C GLU A 116 14.12 -7.05 -4.83
N THR A 117 13.68 -6.24 -3.86
CA THR A 117 12.59 -5.29 -4.03
C THR A 117 12.95 -4.23 -5.06
N TYR A 118 14.17 -3.70 -5.01
CA TYR A 118 14.66 -2.73 -5.99
C TYR A 118 14.60 -3.29 -7.42
N HIS A 119 15.08 -4.51 -7.64
CA HIS A 119 14.99 -5.16 -8.95
C HIS A 119 13.55 -5.38 -9.42
N LYS A 120 12.65 -5.80 -8.53
CA LYS A 120 11.22 -5.93 -8.84
C LYS A 120 10.60 -4.58 -9.25
N LEU A 121 10.97 -3.49 -8.58
CA LEU A 121 10.49 -2.16 -8.93
C LEU A 121 11.06 -1.67 -10.27
N GLN A 122 12.31 -2.04 -10.57
CA GLN A 122 12.92 -1.78 -11.86
C GLN A 122 12.14 -2.49 -12.98
N ASP A 123 11.80 -3.77 -12.81
CA ASP A 123 10.97 -4.52 -13.78
C ASP A 123 9.58 -3.91 -13.97
N LEU A 124 9.01 -3.28 -12.93
CA LEU A 124 7.73 -2.58 -13.02
C LEU A 124 7.82 -1.26 -13.79
N THR A 125 9.01 -0.72 -14.01
CA THR A 125 9.21 0.48 -14.82
C THR A 125 8.83 0.23 -16.28
N ASP A 126 8.97 -1.00 -16.79
CA ASP A 126 8.50 -1.36 -18.13
C ASP A 126 6.98 -1.23 -18.29
N LEU A 127 6.22 -1.31 -17.20
CA LEU A 127 4.75 -1.19 -17.22
C LEU A 127 4.28 0.27 -17.13
N ALA A 128 5.06 1.13 -16.47
CA ALA A 128 4.72 2.53 -16.22
C ALA A 128 5.98 3.44 -16.21
N PRO A 129 6.69 3.56 -17.33
CA PRO A 129 8.03 4.16 -17.38
C PRO A 129 8.02 5.64 -17.00
N LEU A 130 6.99 6.38 -17.42
CA LEU A 130 6.81 7.81 -17.12
C LEU A 130 6.63 8.13 -15.63
N HIS A 131 6.39 7.13 -14.78
CA HIS A 131 5.93 7.34 -13.42
C HIS A 131 6.87 6.79 -12.34
N ASN A 132 7.58 5.69 -12.61
CA ASN A 132 8.47 5.08 -11.61
C ASN A 132 9.94 5.51 -11.72
N ALA A 133 10.41 5.93 -12.90
CA ALA A 133 11.84 6.21 -13.13
C ALA A 133 12.42 7.26 -12.17
N SER A 134 11.74 8.40 -11.99
CA SER A 134 12.20 9.47 -11.09
C SER A 134 12.20 9.04 -9.62
N ALA A 135 11.27 8.18 -9.20
CA ALA A 135 11.24 7.67 -7.84
C ALA A 135 12.44 6.74 -7.58
N LEU A 136 12.74 5.83 -8.51
CA LEU A 136 13.85 4.89 -8.38
C LEU A 136 15.23 5.57 -8.39
N GLU A 137 15.38 6.67 -9.12
CA GLU A 137 16.60 7.47 -9.06
C GLU A 137 16.86 8.01 -7.64
N ILE A 138 15.82 8.56 -6.98
CA ILE A 138 15.95 9.06 -5.60
C ILE A 138 16.16 7.92 -4.59
N VAL A 139 15.50 6.77 -4.78
CA VAL A 139 15.75 5.56 -3.98
C VAL A 139 17.22 5.17 -4.03
N ARG A 140 17.80 5.10 -5.23
CA ARG A 140 19.22 4.77 -5.41
C ARG A 140 20.13 5.75 -4.70
N LEU A 141 19.85 7.06 -4.81
CA LEU A 141 20.62 8.09 -4.10
C LEU A 141 20.53 7.93 -2.59
N CYS A 142 19.35 7.63 -2.05
CA CYS A 142 19.19 7.41 -0.62
C CYS A 142 19.97 6.19 -0.13
N ILE A 143 20.02 5.11 -0.91
CA ILE A 143 20.83 3.92 -0.59
C ILE A 143 22.34 4.27 -0.60
N GLU A 144 22.80 5.04 -1.59
CA GLU A 144 24.20 5.46 -1.72
C GLU A 144 24.62 6.47 -0.63
N GLU A 145 23.77 7.44 -0.32
CA GLU A 145 24.11 8.61 0.52
C GLU A 145 23.68 8.50 1.98
N MET A 146 22.77 7.58 2.31
CA MET A 146 22.24 7.34 3.65
C MET A 146 22.12 5.82 3.93
N PRO A 147 23.24 5.08 3.93
CA PRO A 147 23.23 3.60 3.96
C PRO A 147 22.65 2.99 5.24
N GLN A 148 22.56 3.76 6.33
CA GLN A 148 21.96 3.32 7.59
C GLN A 148 20.43 3.52 7.63
N THR A 149 19.88 4.28 6.69
CA THR A 149 18.47 4.62 6.64
C THR A 149 17.65 3.50 6.01
N ARG A 150 16.50 3.20 6.60
CA ARG A 150 15.55 2.25 6.02
C ARG A 150 14.76 2.91 4.91
N ASN A 151 14.93 2.45 3.68
CA ASN A 151 14.13 2.89 2.54
C ASN A 151 12.86 2.05 2.43
N VAL A 152 11.72 2.68 2.26
CA VAL A 152 10.40 2.02 2.13
C VAL A 152 9.69 2.57 0.89
N ALA A 153 9.21 1.72 0.00
CA ALA A 153 8.34 2.12 -1.10
C ALA A 153 6.87 2.03 -0.67
N VAL A 154 6.11 3.09 -0.95
CA VAL A 154 4.65 3.17 -0.72
C VAL A 154 3.98 3.40 -2.08
N PHE A 155 2.95 2.62 -2.39
CA PHE A 155 2.45 2.52 -3.77
C PHE A 155 1.10 3.19 -3.98
N ASP A 156 0.97 3.98 -5.04
CA ASP A 156 -0.34 4.51 -5.46
C ASP A 156 -1.31 3.42 -5.92
N SER A 157 -0.82 2.26 -6.34
CA SER A 157 -1.66 1.12 -6.72
C SER A 157 -2.13 0.25 -5.54
N GLU A 158 -1.61 0.48 -4.34
CA GLU A 158 -1.83 -0.42 -3.18
C GLU A 158 -3.30 -0.46 -2.74
N PHE A 159 -3.92 0.70 -2.56
CA PHE A 159 -5.31 0.82 -2.11
C PHE A 159 -6.31 0.11 -3.04
N HIS A 160 -5.91 -0.10 -4.30
CA HIS A 160 -6.72 -0.72 -5.34
C HIS A 160 -6.50 -2.23 -5.47
N GLN A 161 -5.70 -2.86 -4.62
CA GLN A 161 -5.53 -4.33 -4.67
C GLN A 161 -6.82 -5.08 -4.28
N THR A 162 -7.80 -4.39 -3.68
CA THR A 162 -9.11 -4.93 -3.35
C THR A 162 -10.11 -4.92 -4.51
N LEU A 163 -9.71 -4.41 -5.69
CA LEU A 163 -10.56 -4.43 -6.89
C LEU A 163 -11.03 -5.86 -7.21
N PRO A 164 -12.35 -6.08 -7.40
CA PRO A 164 -12.86 -7.39 -7.82
C PRO A 164 -12.30 -7.83 -9.18
N GLU A 165 -12.20 -9.14 -9.40
CA GLU A 165 -11.66 -9.72 -10.63
C GLU A 165 -12.34 -9.17 -11.89
N HIS A 166 -13.68 -9.12 -11.90
CA HIS A 166 -14.45 -8.63 -13.06
C HIS A 166 -14.28 -7.13 -13.33
N ILE A 167 -13.82 -6.35 -12.33
CA ILE A 167 -13.54 -4.91 -12.48
C ILE A 167 -12.12 -4.69 -12.98
N ARG A 168 -11.17 -5.54 -12.55
CA ARG A 168 -9.76 -5.37 -12.89
C ARG A 168 -9.34 -6.01 -14.21
N THR A 169 -10.07 -7.02 -14.67
CA THR A 169 -9.70 -7.83 -15.84
C THR A 169 -10.14 -7.18 -17.15
N TYR A 170 -9.20 -7.01 -18.08
CA TYR A 170 -9.51 -6.59 -19.44
C TYR A 170 -9.95 -7.79 -20.30
N PRO A 171 -10.96 -7.64 -21.17
CA PRO A 171 -11.46 -8.71 -22.04
C PRO A 171 -10.54 -8.94 -23.25
N ILE A 172 -9.28 -9.30 -22.98
CA ILE A 172 -8.24 -9.65 -23.96
C ILE A 172 -7.79 -11.10 -23.74
N ASN A 173 -6.83 -11.58 -24.53
CA ASN A 173 -6.23 -12.90 -24.30
C ASN A 173 -5.62 -12.96 -22.89
N GLN A 174 -6.17 -13.82 -22.03
CA GLN A 174 -5.81 -13.88 -20.62
C GLN A 174 -4.41 -14.47 -20.36
N ASP A 175 -3.88 -15.29 -21.27
CA ASP A 175 -2.52 -15.80 -21.17
C ASP A 175 -1.49 -14.70 -21.42
N ILE A 176 -1.73 -13.88 -22.44
CA ILE A 176 -0.92 -12.68 -22.71
C ILE A 176 -1.05 -11.69 -21.55
N ALA A 177 -2.27 -11.44 -21.08
CA ALA A 177 -2.52 -10.51 -19.99
C ALA A 177 -1.79 -10.91 -18.71
N ARG A 178 -1.86 -12.18 -18.29
CA ARG A 178 -1.14 -12.68 -17.12
C ARG A 178 0.38 -12.57 -17.29
N LYS A 179 0.91 -13.02 -18.44
CA LYS A 179 2.35 -12.99 -18.71
C LYS A 179 2.92 -11.57 -18.65
N ASN A 180 2.18 -10.61 -19.21
CA ASN A 180 2.61 -9.22 -19.32
C ASN A 180 2.03 -8.32 -18.22
N LYS A 181 1.38 -8.91 -17.20
CA LYS A 181 0.77 -8.19 -16.07
C LYS A 181 -0.24 -7.11 -16.49
N LEU A 182 -1.02 -7.35 -17.56
CA LEU A 182 -1.99 -6.41 -18.13
C LEU A 182 -3.34 -6.53 -17.43
N ARG A 183 -3.60 -5.61 -16.50
CA ARG A 183 -4.88 -5.46 -15.80
C ARG A 183 -5.07 -4.01 -15.39
N LYS A 184 -6.27 -3.65 -14.91
CA LYS A 184 -6.46 -2.41 -14.16
C LYS A 184 -5.73 -2.52 -12.82
N TYR A 185 -4.89 -1.53 -12.54
CA TYR A 185 -4.24 -1.33 -11.24
C TYR A 185 -4.91 -0.20 -10.47
N GLY A 186 -5.11 0.95 -11.12
CA GLY A 186 -5.54 2.16 -10.42
C GLY A 186 -4.41 2.88 -9.70
N PHE A 187 -4.57 4.18 -9.47
CA PHE A 187 -3.56 5.05 -8.86
C PHE A 187 -4.21 6.16 -8.02
N HIS A 188 -3.39 7.00 -7.39
CA HIS A 188 -3.77 7.91 -6.30
C HIS A 188 -4.26 7.16 -5.04
N GLY A 189 -3.88 5.90 -4.89
CA GLY A 189 -4.29 5.06 -3.76
C GLY A 189 -3.84 5.59 -2.41
N ILE A 190 -2.69 6.26 -2.35
CA ILE A 190 -2.23 6.92 -1.11
C ILE A 190 -3.22 8.02 -0.70
N SER A 191 -3.64 8.85 -1.67
CA SER A 191 -4.66 9.87 -1.43
C SER A 191 -6.01 9.26 -1.07
N TYR A 192 -6.45 8.21 -1.78
CA TYR A 192 -7.72 7.55 -1.48
C TYR A 192 -7.74 6.89 -0.09
N SER A 193 -6.62 6.31 0.35
CA SER A 193 -6.45 5.79 1.72
C SER A 193 -6.63 6.91 2.75
N PHE A 194 -5.90 8.02 2.58
CA PHE A 194 -6.01 9.20 3.44
C PHE A 194 -7.43 9.75 3.51
N ILE A 195 -8.07 9.94 2.34
CA ILE A 195 -9.42 10.50 2.24
C ILE A 195 -10.43 9.58 2.91
N THR A 196 -10.35 8.27 2.67
CA THR A 196 -11.28 7.29 3.23
C THR A 196 -11.23 7.31 4.76
N ARG A 197 -10.02 7.29 5.33
CA ARG A 197 -9.80 7.39 6.79
C ARG A 197 -10.32 8.71 7.35
N SER A 198 -9.92 9.84 6.77
CA SER A 198 -10.24 11.17 7.28
C SER A 198 -11.74 11.47 7.18
N VAL A 199 -12.40 11.02 6.11
CA VAL A 199 -13.85 11.17 5.94
C VAL A 199 -14.62 10.24 6.88
N ALA A 200 -14.16 8.99 7.09
CA ALA A 200 -14.77 8.09 8.07
C ALA A 200 -14.76 8.71 9.49
N GLU A 201 -13.60 9.27 9.89
CA GLU A 201 -13.45 10.00 11.16
C GLU A 201 -14.39 11.21 11.25
N TYR A 202 -14.44 12.03 10.21
CA TYR A 202 -15.34 13.19 10.14
C TYR A 202 -16.82 12.80 10.27
N LEU A 203 -17.22 11.68 9.67
CA LEU A 203 -18.59 11.16 9.74
C LEU A 203 -18.90 10.44 11.05
N GLY A 204 -17.91 10.24 11.93
CA GLY A 204 -18.06 9.44 13.15
C GLY A 204 -18.34 7.96 12.87
N LYS A 205 -17.88 7.44 11.72
CA LYS A 205 -18.06 6.05 11.29
C LYS A 205 -16.74 5.29 11.34
N LYS A 206 -16.83 3.96 11.44
CA LYS A 206 -15.65 3.12 11.18
C LYS A 206 -15.33 3.16 9.68
N GLU A 207 -14.05 3.12 9.36
CA GLU A 207 -13.57 3.06 7.97
C GLU A 207 -14.21 1.89 7.21
N THR A 208 -14.30 0.71 7.85
CA THR A 208 -14.92 -0.51 7.29
C THR A 208 -16.43 -0.41 7.05
N GLU A 209 -17.09 0.67 7.48
CA GLU A 209 -18.52 0.92 7.30
C GLU A 209 -18.77 2.15 6.42
N THR A 210 -17.72 2.70 5.82
CA THR A 210 -17.78 3.94 5.03
C THR A 210 -17.73 3.60 3.53
N SER A 211 -18.69 4.11 2.77
CA SER A 211 -18.75 3.97 1.31
C SER A 211 -18.81 5.34 0.65
N LEU A 212 -17.90 5.62 -0.28
CA LEU A 212 -17.71 6.97 -0.83
C LEU A 212 -17.58 6.91 -2.35
N ILE A 213 -17.92 8.01 -2.99
CA ILE A 213 -17.42 8.31 -4.33
C ILE A 213 -16.40 9.44 -4.16
N VAL A 214 -15.14 9.20 -4.53
CA VAL A 214 -14.06 10.16 -4.31
C VAL A 214 -13.52 10.64 -5.66
N LEU A 215 -13.53 11.96 -5.86
CA LEU A 215 -12.98 12.66 -7.01
C LEU A 215 -11.65 13.32 -6.60
N HIS A 216 -10.53 12.66 -6.92
CA HIS A 216 -9.20 13.25 -6.76
C HIS A 216 -8.85 14.02 -8.04
N LEU A 217 -8.98 15.34 -8.01
CA LEU A 217 -8.90 16.20 -9.19
C LEU A 217 -7.67 17.11 -9.10
N GLY A 218 -6.67 16.86 -9.94
CA GLY A 218 -5.46 17.67 -10.09
C GLY A 218 -5.00 17.70 -11.55
N SER A 219 -3.71 17.93 -11.79
CA SER A 219 -3.13 17.83 -13.14
C SER A 219 -3.25 16.40 -13.71
N GLY A 220 -3.15 15.39 -12.84
CA GLY A 220 -3.75 14.08 -13.03
C GLY A 220 -5.07 14.00 -12.25
N ALA A 221 -6.10 13.42 -12.84
CA ALA A 221 -7.42 13.32 -12.22
C ALA A 221 -7.92 11.87 -12.25
N SER A 222 -8.55 11.44 -11.17
CA SER A 222 -9.21 10.13 -11.08
C SER A 222 -10.44 10.16 -10.17
N ALA A 223 -11.31 9.19 -10.39
CA ALA A 223 -12.43 8.90 -9.52
C ALA A 223 -12.28 7.49 -8.91
N CYS A 224 -12.74 7.28 -7.69
CA CYS A 224 -12.77 5.97 -7.04
C CYS A 224 -14.11 5.73 -6.33
N ALA A 225 -14.67 4.53 -6.51
CA ALA A 225 -15.73 4.00 -5.68
C ALA A 225 -15.10 3.27 -4.49
N VAL A 226 -15.38 3.73 -3.28
CA VAL A 226 -14.98 3.07 -2.03
C VAL A 226 -16.21 2.38 -1.47
N LYS A 227 -16.09 1.08 -1.16
CA LYS A 227 -17.13 0.26 -0.56
C LYS A 227 -16.60 -0.32 0.74
N ASN A 228 -17.22 0.03 1.87
CA ASN A 228 -16.84 -0.48 3.19
C ASN A 228 -15.33 -0.28 3.48
N GLY A 229 -14.82 0.91 3.20
CA GLY A 229 -13.42 1.29 3.40
C GLY A 229 -12.43 0.78 2.36
N LYS A 230 -12.87 -0.02 1.37
CA LYS A 230 -12.00 -0.64 0.37
C LYS A 230 -12.29 -0.11 -1.03
N SER A 231 -11.26 -0.03 -1.88
CA SER A 231 -11.48 0.31 -3.28
C SER A 231 -12.30 -0.78 -3.98
N TRP A 232 -13.43 -0.37 -4.55
CA TRP A 232 -14.34 -1.23 -5.32
C TRP A 232 -14.13 -1.06 -6.82
N ASP A 233 -13.97 0.19 -7.27
CA ASP A 233 -13.59 0.54 -8.65
C ASP A 233 -12.81 1.86 -8.66
N THR A 234 -12.05 2.10 -9.71
CA THR A 234 -11.26 3.33 -9.94
C THR A 234 -11.15 3.62 -11.43
N SER A 235 -11.08 4.90 -11.78
CA SER A 235 -11.17 5.34 -13.17
C SER A 235 -9.89 5.06 -13.94
N MET A 236 -8.74 5.09 -13.25
CA MET A 236 -7.47 4.77 -13.87
C MET A 236 -7.31 3.26 -14.09
N GLY A 237 -6.51 2.91 -15.09
CA GLY A 237 -6.44 1.58 -15.67
C GLY A 237 -5.14 0.85 -15.36
N LEU A 238 -4.57 0.27 -16.42
CA LEU A 238 -3.19 -0.23 -16.44
C LEU A 238 -2.18 0.87 -16.08
N THR A 239 -2.42 2.08 -16.57
CA THR A 239 -1.60 3.27 -16.30
C THR A 239 -2.48 4.45 -15.88
N PRO A 240 -1.89 5.53 -15.35
CA PRO A 240 -2.60 6.76 -15.02
C PRO A 240 -3.22 7.53 -16.22
N LEU A 241 -3.17 6.97 -17.43
CA LEU A 241 -3.75 7.56 -18.65
C LEU A 241 -5.25 7.31 -18.76
N ALA A 242 -5.71 6.10 -18.45
CA ALA A 242 -7.13 5.78 -18.52
C ALA A 242 -7.91 6.57 -17.48
N GLY A 243 -9.19 6.83 -17.74
CA GLY A 243 -10.05 7.52 -16.79
C GLY A 243 -10.46 8.91 -17.25
N LEU A 244 -10.39 9.86 -16.31
CA LEU A 244 -10.63 11.27 -16.56
C LEU A 244 -9.50 11.88 -17.40
N PRO A 245 -9.79 12.88 -18.25
CA PRO A 245 -8.75 13.67 -18.87
C PRO A 245 -7.96 14.44 -17.80
N GLY A 246 -6.68 14.66 -18.08
CA GLY A 246 -5.78 15.46 -17.25
C GLY A 246 -5.28 16.70 -17.98
N ALA A 247 -4.30 17.39 -17.39
CA ALA A 247 -3.70 18.59 -17.98
C ALA A 247 -3.09 18.33 -19.35
N THR A 248 -2.34 17.25 -19.45
CA THR A 248 -1.67 16.82 -20.69
C THR A 248 -2.09 15.42 -21.14
N ARG A 249 -2.95 14.76 -20.36
CA ARG A 249 -3.39 13.37 -20.59
C ARG A 249 -4.77 13.35 -21.24
N SER A 250 -4.96 12.50 -22.24
CA SER A 250 -6.24 12.38 -22.95
C SER A 250 -7.38 11.88 -22.07
N GLY A 251 -7.09 11.11 -21.03
CA GLY A 251 -8.08 10.25 -20.41
C GLY A 251 -8.43 9.07 -21.32
N SER A 252 -9.53 8.39 -21.00
CA SER A 252 -10.05 7.31 -21.86
C SER A 252 -10.53 7.84 -23.21
N VAL A 253 -10.00 7.27 -24.29
CA VAL A 253 -10.40 7.48 -25.70
C VAL A 253 -10.55 6.13 -26.39
N ASP A 254 -11.09 6.11 -27.61
CA ASP A 254 -11.09 4.91 -28.44
C ASP A 254 -9.64 4.43 -28.64
N PRO A 255 -9.30 3.16 -28.32
CA PRO A 255 -7.95 2.62 -28.53
C PRO A 255 -7.47 2.70 -30.00
N GLY A 256 -8.39 2.64 -30.97
CA GLY A 256 -8.10 2.79 -32.40
C GLY A 256 -7.70 4.21 -32.80
N LEU A 257 -8.12 5.23 -32.03
CA LEU A 257 -7.89 6.65 -32.35
C LEU A 257 -6.41 6.96 -32.56
N VAL A 258 -5.54 6.42 -31.71
CA VAL A 258 -4.11 6.74 -31.74
C VAL A 258 -3.47 6.32 -33.07
N PHE A 259 -3.88 5.18 -33.64
CA PHE A 259 -3.38 4.69 -34.93
C PHE A 259 -3.86 5.52 -36.13
N HIS A 260 -4.95 6.26 -35.97
CA HIS A 260 -5.40 7.25 -36.95
C HIS A 260 -4.78 8.63 -36.74
N TYR A 261 -4.34 8.93 -35.51
CA TYR A 261 -3.71 10.20 -35.17
C TYR A 261 -2.30 10.31 -35.77
N ALA A 262 -1.52 9.23 -35.70
CA ALA A 262 -0.19 9.17 -36.29
C ALA A 262 0.16 7.76 -36.77
N SER A 263 0.94 7.66 -37.85
CA SER A 263 1.30 6.37 -38.48
C SER A 263 2.48 5.66 -37.79
N ASP A 264 3.21 6.36 -36.92
CA ASP A 264 4.43 5.89 -36.26
C ASP A 264 4.23 5.57 -34.76
N VAL A 265 2.99 5.47 -34.31
CA VAL A 265 2.63 5.36 -32.88
C VAL A 265 3.24 4.17 -32.14
N GLY A 266 3.59 3.09 -32.85
CA GLY A 266 4.28 1.93 -32.28
C GLY A 266 5.80 2.08 -32.16
N LYS A 267 6.40 3.18 -32.67
CA LYS A 267 7.84 3.45 -32.57
C LYS A 267 8.18 4.15 -31.25
N LEU A 268 9.47 4.14 -30.89
CA LEU A 268 9.98 4.95 -29.78
C LEU A 268 9.76 6.45 -30.06
N SER A 269 9.34 7.16 -29.03
CA SER A 269 9.22 8.60 -29.00
C SER A 269 10.60 9.27 -29.10
N PRO A 270 10.72 10.47 -29.71
CA PRO A 270 11.94 11.28 -29.65
C PRO A 270 12.39 11.62 -28.23
N SER A 271 11.46 11.66 -27.27
CA SER A 271 11.73 11.92 -25.85
C SER A 271 12.11 10.65 -25.07
N SER A 272 12.21 9.49 -25.73
CA SER A 272 12.62 8.24 -25.10
C SER A 272 14.13 8.25 -24.83
N THR A 273 14.53 7.78 -23.65
CA THR A 273 15.94 7.58 -23.27
C THR A 273 16.21 6.10 -23.00
N LYS A 274 17.46 5.75 -22.70
CA LYS A 274 17.82 4.38 -22.31
C LYS A 274 17.10 3.94 -21.02
N GLU A 275 16.82 4.90 -20.14
CA GLU A 275 16.16 4.70 -18.85
C GLU A 275 14.63 4.93 -18.92
N LEU A 276 14.15 5.54 -20.01
CA LEU A 276 12.73 5.84 -20.24
C LEU A 276 12.32 5.37 -21.64
N HIS A 277 11.87 4.12 -21.73
CA HIS A 277 11.27 3.57 -22.94
C HIS A 277 9.84 4.10 -23.11
N LEU A 278 9.64 4.99 -24.07
CA LEU A 278 8.36 5.63 -24.33
C LEU A 278 7.98 5.47 -25.80
N THR A 279 6.79 4.97 -26.08
CA THR A 279 6.26 4.93 -27.45
C THR A 279 5.72 6.30 -27.88
N ARG A 280 5.63 6.54 -29.19
CA ARG A 280 4.99 7.75 -29.72
C ARG A 280 3.51 7.84 -29.33
N ALA A 281 2.81 6.70 -29.23
CA ALA A 281 1.45 6.64 -28.69
C ALA A 281 1.36 7.20 -27.26
N GLU A 282 2.24 6.75 -26.37
CA GLU A 282 2.23 7.20 -24.97
C GLU A 282 2.60 8.67 -24.83
N GLU A 283 3.53 9.18 -25.66
CA GLU A 283 3.85 10.60 -25.68
C GLU A 283 2.65 11.46 -26.10
N ILE A 284 1.98 11.10 -27.21
CA ILE A 284 0.80 11.81 -27.70
C ILE A 284 -0.27 11.84 -26.60
N LEU A 285 -0.58 10.68 -26.03
CA LEU A 285 -1.70 10.53 -25.11
C LEU A 285 -1.42 11.06 -23.70
N ASN A 286 -0.15 11.09 -23.23
CA ASN A 286 0.19 11.57 -21.89
C ASN A 286 0.74 12.99 -21.82
N LYS A 287 1.40 13.49 -22.87
CA LYS A 287 2.13 14.77 -22.86
C LYS A 287 1.55 15.81 -23.83
N GLU A 288 0.97 15.37 -24.95
CA GLU A 288 0.48 16.26 -26.02
C GLU A 288 -1.06 16.35 -26.08
N SER A 289 -1.76 15.71 -25.14
CA SER A 289 -3.22 15.67 -25.08
C SER A 289 -3.76 16.51 -23.92
N GLY A 290 -4.94 16.16 -23.40
CA GLY A 290 -5.56 16.82 -22.25
C GLY A 290 -6.10 18.20 -22.56
N TRP A 291 -6.53 18.93 -21.54
CA TRP A 291 -7.08 20.27 -21.76
C TRP A 291 -6.02 21.27 -22.26
N LYS A 292 -4.73 21.01 -22.06
CA LYS A 292 -3.65 21.83 -22.64
C LYS A 292 -3.72 21.85 -24.17
N SER A 293 -4.00 20.72 -24.82
CA SER A 293 -4.07 20.69 -26.29
C SER A 293 -5.25 21.48 -26.84
N LEU A 294 -6.33 21.62 -26.06
CA LEU A 294 -7.51 22.41 -26.41
C LEU A 294 -7.33 23.90 -26.12
N THR A 295 -6.71 24.23 -24.99
CA THR A 295 -6.76 25.58 -24.41
C THR A 295 -5.42 26.32 -24.46
N GLY A 296 -4.31 25.62 -24.67
CA GLY A 296 -2.95 26.17 -24.58
C GLY A 296 -2.40 26.28 -23.16
N THR A 297 -3.18 26.00 -22.11
CA THR A 297 -2.74 26.09 -20.71
C THR A 297 -3.01 24.80 -19.93
N THR A 298 -2.19 24.52 -18.92
CA THR A 298 -2.44 23.44 -17.95
C THR A 298 -3.22 23.89 -16.72
N ASP A 299 -3.36 25.20 -16.52
CA ASP A 299 -4.03 25.76 -15.34
C ASP A 299 -5.55 25.70 -15.46
N PHE A 300 -6.15 24.76 -14.73
CA PHE A 300 -7.60 24.59 -14.71
C PHE A 300 -8.33 25.74 -13.98
N GLY A 301 -7.66 26.49 -13.10
CA GLY A 301 -8.25 27.68 -12.48
C GLY A 301 -8.61 28.73 -13.52
N THR A 302 -7.66 29.02 -14.42
CA THR A 302 -7.89 29.88 -15.59
C THR A 302 -9.01 29.35 -16.49
N ILE A 303 -9.02 28.04 -16.78
CA ILE A 303 -10.04 27.40 -17.64
C ILE A 303 -11.44 27.55 -17.03
N ALA A 304 -11.58 27.26 -15.73
CA ALA A 304 -12.88 27.23 -15.05
C ALA A 304 -13.58 28.60 -15.05
N THR A 305 -12.83 29.70 -15.00
CA THR A 305 -13.40 31.05 -14.96
C THR A 305 -13.50 31.74 -16.32
N SER A 306 -13.03 31.10 -17.38
CA SER A 306 -12.93 31.72 -18.69
C SER A 306 -14.25 31.73 -19.47
N THR A 307 -14.44 32.76 -20.30
CA THR A 307 -15.53 32.84 -21.27
C THR A 307 -15.13 32.34 -22.66
N ASP A 308 -13.86 32.01 -22.89
CA ASP A 308 -13.35 31.48 -24.15
C ASP A 308 -14.01 30.12 -24.48
N LEU A 309 -14.40 29.94 -25.75
CA LEU A 309 -15.14 28.74 -26.18
C LEU A 309 -14.32 27.45 -26.03
N LYS A 310 -13.00 27.49 -26.23
CA LYS A 310 -12.13 26.31 -26.06
C LYS A 310 -11.98 25.95 -24.59
N MET A 311 -11.88 26.95 -23.72
CA MET A 311 -11.81 26.73 -22.27
C MET A 311 -13.14 26.21 -21.72
N ARG A 312 -14.27 26.74 -22.18
CA ARG A 312 -15.60 26.18 -21.86
C ARG A 312 -15.74 24.73 -22.32
N LEU A 313 -15.34 24.43 -23.55
CA LEU A 313 -15.33 23.06 -24.05
C LEU A 313 -14.48 22.13 -23.18
N ALA A 314 -13.28 22.56 -22.77
CA ALA A 314 -12.43 21.76 -21.89
C ALA A 314 -13.06 21.51 -20.50
N PHE A 315 -13.72 22.53 -19.94
CA PHE A 315 -14.46 22.40 -18.68
C PHE A 315 -15.63 21.41 -18.82
N ASP A 316 -16.44 21.56 -19.87
CA ASP A 316 -17.62 20.72 -20.11
C ASP A 316 -17.22 19.26 -20.38
N ILE A 317 -16.11 19.02 -21.10
CA ILE A 317 -15.56 17.67 -21.28
C ILE A 317 -15.17 17.06 -19.93
N LEU A 318 -14.46 17.79 -19.06
CA LEU A 318 -14.09 17.24 -17.75
C LEU A 318 -15.33 16.94 -16.90
N LEU A 319 -16.31 17.85 -16.87
CA LEU A 319 -17.57 17.68 -16.14
C LEU A 319 -18.32 16.44 -16.62
N ASP A 320 -18.51 16.28 -17.93
CA ASP A 320 -19.18 15.12 -18.51
C ASP A 320 -18.47 13.81 -18.13
N ARG A 321 -17.14 13.78 -18.23
CA ARG A 321 -16.35 12.60 -17.86
C ARG A 321 -16.45 12.29 -16.37
N ILE A 322 -16.47 13.30 -15.49
CA ILE A 322 -16.74 13.12 -14.07
C ILE A 322 -18.11 12.48 -13.86
N MET A 323 -19.15 12.98 -14.51
CA MET A 323 -20.51 12.48 -14.35
C MET A 323 -20.68 11.02 -14.78
N ASN A 324 -19.97 10.59 -15.82
CA ASN A 324 -19.93 9.18 -16.22
C ASN A 324 -19.42 8.27 -15.10
N TYR A 325 -18.38 8.68 -14.36
CA TYR A 325 -17.88 7.92 -13.21
C TYR A 325 -18.79 8.05 -11.99
N VAL A 326 -19.28 9.25 -11.65
CA VAL A 326 -20.17 9.46 -10.50
C VAL A 326 -21.44 8.60 -10.64
N GLY A 327 -22.10 8.65 -11.80
CA GLY A 327 -23.29 7.84 -12.05
C GLY A 327 -22.99 6.33 -12.02
N GLY A 328 -21.94 5.89 -12.71
CA GLY A 328 -21.54 4.48 -12.74
C GLY A 328 -21.16 3.93 -11.37
N TYR A 329 -20.44 4.71 -10.56
CA TYR A 329 -20.03 4.32 -9.21
C TYR A 329 -21.18 4.34 -8.23
N TYR A 330 -22.10 5.30 -8.35
CA TYR A 330 -23.33 5.30 -7.55
C TYR A 330 -24.14 4.01 -7.74
N VAL A 331 -24.32 3.59 -9.00
CA VAL A 331 -25.00 2.33 -9.33
C VAL A 331 -24.20 1.11 -8.85
N SER A 332 -22.86 1.13 -9.01
CA SER A 332 -21.97 0.05 -8.56
C SER A 332 -21.98 -0.14 -7.03
N LEU A 333 -22.25 0.93 -6.28
CA LEU A 333 -22.44 0.92 -4.83
C LEU A 333 -23.90 0.68 -4.43
N HIS A 334 -24.79 0.44 -5.40
CA HIS A 334 -26.23 0.26 -5.21
C HIS A 334 -26.91 1.42 -4.47
N GLY A 335 -26.42 2.63 -4.69
CA GLY A 335 -26.88 3.85 -4.02
C GLY A 335 -26.53 3.94 -2.53
N ASN A 336 -25.74 3.00 -1.98
CA ASN A 336 -25.22 3.05 -0.62
C ASN A 336 -23.94 3.89 -0.61
N VAL A 337 -24.09 5.21 -0.54
CA VAL A 337 -23.00 6.18 -0.57
C VAL A 337 -23.18 7.10 0.63
N ASP A 338 -22.14 7.27 1.45
CA ASP A 338 -22.14 8.21 2.56
C ASP A 338 -21.88 9.65 2.09
N GLY A 339 -21.03 9.81 1.07
CA GLY A 339 -20.80 11.09 0.43
C GLY A 339 -20.02 11.06 -0.88
N LEU A 340 -20.15 12.15 -1.63
CA LEU A 340 -19.30 12.51 -2.76
C LEU A 340 -18.21 13.46 -2.27
N VAL A 341 -16.96 13.06 -2.43
CA VAL A 341 -15.79 13.76 -1.88
C VAL A 341 -14.95 14.36 -2.99
N PHE A 342 -14.68 15.66 -2.91
CA PHE A 342 -13.74 16.36 -3.77
C PHE A 342 -12.39 16.52 -3.07
N ALA A 343 -11.32 16.14 -3.75
CA ALA A 343 -9.95 16.27 -3.26
C ALA A 343 -9.00 16.66 -4.39
N GLY A 344 -7.75 16.93 -4.05
CA GLY A 344 -6.73 17.35 -4.99
C GLY A 344 -6.86 18.83 -5.36
N GLY A 345 -5.82 19.39 -5.98
CA GLY A 345 -5.69 20.82 -6.16
C GLY A 345 -6.87 21.50 -6.90
N ILE A 346 -7.51 20.82 -7.85
CA ILE A 346 -8.70 21.32 -8.55
C ILE A 346 -9.95 21.11 -7.68
N GLY A 347 -10.12 19.92 -7.11
CA GLY A 347 -11.30 19.57 -6.30
C GLY A 347 -11.45 20.45 -5.06
N GLU A 348 -10.33 20.81 -4.43
CA GLU A 348 -10.27 21.67 -3.25
C GLU A 348 -10.51 23.15 -3.57
N LYS A 349 -10.00 23.64 -4.70
CA LYS A 349 -9.99 25.09 -5.03
C LYS A 349 -11.15 25.54 -5.91
N SER A 350 -11.66 24.68 -6.79
CA SER A 350 -12.68 25.07 -7.76
C SER A 350 -14.09 24.91 -7.21
N ALA A 351 -14.57 25.93 -6.48
CA ALA A 351 -15.94 26.00 -6.01
C ALA A 351 -16.96 25.90 -7.17
N LEU A 352 -16.64 26.47 -8.33
CA LEU A 352 -17.47 26.38 -9.52
C LEU A 352 -17.60 24.94 -10.02
N LEU A 353 -16.50 24.18 -10.12
CA LEU A 353 -16.57 22.79 -10.56
C LEU A 353 -17.40 21.94 -9.59
N ARG A 354 -17.17 22.08 -8.28
CA ARG A 354 -17.98 21.37 -7.27
C ARG A 354 -19.46 21.67 -7.41
N ARG A 355 -19.82 22.94 -7.62
CA ARG A 355 -21.20 23.36 -7.84
C ARG A 355 -21.79 22.69 -9.08
N ARG A 356 -21.09 22.76 -10.22
CA ARG A 356 -21.57 22.15 -11.49
C ARG A 356 -21.74 20.64 -11.36
N VAL A 357 -20.81 19.94 -10.72
CA VAL A 357 -20.94 18.49 -10.47
C VAL A 357 -22.16 18.20 -9.60
N ALA A 358 -22.39 18.96 -8.53
CA ALA A 358 -23.56 18.77 -7.66
C ALA A 358 -24.89 19.08 -8.38
N GLU A 359 -24.94 20.10 -9.24
CA GLU A 359 -26.12 20.41 -10.06
C GLU A 359 -26.50 19.22 -10.97
N GLU A 360 -25.53 18.63 -11.67
CA GLU A 360 -25.76 17.46 -12.54
C GLU A 360 -26.06 16.19 -11.72
N ALA A 361 -25.45 16.03 -10.54
CA ALA A 361 -25.63 14.87 -9.66
C ALA A 361 -26.85 14.98 -8.73
N ASN A 362 -27.62 16.05 -8.80
CA ASN A 362 -28.78 16.30 -7.92
C ASN A 362 -29.83 15.19 -8.03
N CYS A 363 -30.01 14.61 -9.21
CA CYS A 363 -30.94 13.48 -9.41
C CYS A 363 -30.57 12.23 -8.58
N LEU A 364 -29.32 12.12 -8.12
CA LEU A 364 -28.83 11.05 -7.24
C LEU A 364 -28.94 11.41 -5.74
N GLY A 365 -29.35 12.64 -5.42
CA GLY A 365 -29.50 13.14 -4.05
C GLY A 365 -28.28 13.89 -3.48
N PHE A 366 -27.34 14.31 -4.34
CA PHE A 366 -26.24 15.19 -3.95
C PHE A 366 -26.65 16.65 -4.11
N GLU A 367 -26.74 17.40 -3.01
CA GLU A 367 -27.11 18.82 -3.01
C GLU A 367 -26.00 19.65 -2.39
N ILE A 368 -25.64 20.76 -3.04
CA ILE A 368 -24.59 21.67 -2.58
C ILE A 368 -25.19 22.91 -1.90
N ASP A 369 -24.54 23.36 -0.84
CA ASP A 369 -24.81 24.65 -0.22
C ASP A 369 -23.88 25.71 -0.84
N THR A 370 -24.45 26.68 -1.56
CA THR A 370 -23.68 27.68 -2.29
C THR A 370 -22.81 28.53 -1.35
N GLU A 371 -23.30 28.86 -0.15
CA GLU A 371 -22.54 29.66 0.80
C GLU A 371 -21.38 28.85 1.39
N LYS A 372 -21.63 27.62 1.87
CA LYS A 372 -20.57 26.76 2.41
C LYS A 372 -19.50 26.47 1.36
N ASN A 373 -19.92 26.19 0.12
CA ASN A 373 -19.01 25.92 -0.99
C ASN A 373 -18.12 27.12 -1.36
N GLY A 374 -18.62 28.34 -1.15
CA GLY A 374 -17.87 29.58 -1.39
C GLY A 374 -16.89 29.97 -0.28
N ARG A 375 -16.96 29.33 0.90
CA ARG A 375 -16.02 29.57 2.00
C ARG A 375 -14.66 28.94 1.71
N LYS A 376 -13.61 29.50 2.30
CA LYS A 376 -12.29 28.90 2.31
C LYS A 376 -12.37 27.53 3.01
N ILE A 377 -11.61 26.56 2.51
CA ILE A 377 -11.47 25.26 3.15
C ILE A 377 -10.40 25.37 4.23
N GLU A 378 -10.78 25.17 5.50
CA GLU A 378 -9.91 25.40 6.66
C GLU A 378 -9.52 24.12 7.43
N GLY A 379 -10.24 23.01 7.22
CA GLY A 379 -9.96 21.72 7.85
C GLY A 379 -9.61 20.61 6.85
N VAL A 380 -9.18 19.47 7.39
CA VAL A 380 -8.88 18.25 6.59
C VAL A 380 -10.12 17.82 5.81
N VAL A 381 -11.29 17.81 6.44
CA VAL A 381 -12.58 17.53 5.79
C VAL A 381 -13.56 18.67 6.10
N GLN A 382 -14.27 19.15 5.07
CA GLN A 382 -15.28 20.18 5.20
C GLN A 382 -16.54 19.80 4.42
N ASP A 383 -17.69 19.82 5.09
CA ASP A 383 -19.00 19.64 4.45
C ASP A 383 -19.42 20.92 3.73
N VAL A 384 -19.63 20.79 2.42
CA VAL A 384 -20.12 21.85 1.52
C VAL A 384 -21.52 21.53 1.00
N GLY A 385 -22.13 20.44 1.47
CA GLY A 385 -23.45 20.01 1.11
C GLY A 385 -24.56 20.77 1.83
N ARG A 386 -25.75 20.71 1.23
CA ARG A 386 -26.97 21.24 1.83
C ARG A 386 -27.35 20.39 3.05
N GLU A 387 -27.81 21.06 4.10
CA GLU A 387 -28.36 20.35 5.26
C GLU A 387 -29.62 19.56 4.87
N GLY A 388 -29.72 18.31 5.34
CA GLY A 388 -30.81 17.40 5.01
C GLY A 388 -30.71 16.71 3.65
N ALA A 389 -29.65 16.95 2.86
CA ALA A 389 -29.40 16.21 1.63
C ALA A 389 -29.26 14.70 1.90
N ARG A 390 -29.64 13.87 0.92
CA ARG A 390 -29.59 12.41 1.05
C ARG A 390 -28.18 11.90 1.32
N HIS A 391 -27.20 12.47 0.63
CA HIS A 391 -25.79 12.12 0.71
C HIS A 391 -24.95 13.36 1.02
N ARG A 392 -23.82 13.18 1.72
CA ARG A 392 -22.92 14.30 2.01
C ARG A 392 -22.17 14.76 0.76
N LEU A 393 -21.85 16.05 0.70
CA LEU A 393 -20.94 16.62 -0.29
C LEU A 393 -19.74 17.21 0.45
N LEU A 394 -18.57 16.57 0.31
CA LEU A 394 -17.42 16.88 1.16
C LEU A 394 -16.25 17.38 0.31
N VAL A 395 -15.43 18.24 0.89
CA VAL A 395 -14.08 18.54 0.40
C VAL A 395 -13.07 17.95 1.38
N CYS A 396 -12.08 17.22 0.89
CA CYS A 396 -10.99 16.67 1.69
C CYS A 396 -9.65 17.19 1.18
N GLN A 397 -8.89 17.88 2.05
CA GLN A 397 -7.51 18.27 1.79
C GLN A 397 -6.61 17.06 2.01
N THR A 398 -6.11 16.48 0.93
CA THR A 398 -5.32 15.24 1.00
C THR A 398 -3.87 15.52 1.42
N ASP A 399 -3.32 14.70 2.32
CA ASP A 399 -1.91 14.72 2.67
C ASP A 399 -1.28 13.34 2.40
N GLU A 400 -0.77 13.16 1.18
CA GLU A 400 -0.14 11.91 0.75
C GLU A 400 1.15 11.63 1.53
N GLN A 401 1.96 12.66 1.81
CA GLN A 401 3.21 12.52 2.54
C GLN A 401 2.98 12.06 3.98
N PHE A 402 1.93 12.57 4.64
CA PHE A 402 1.52 12.11 5.95
C PHE A 402 1.07 10.65 5.90
N GLU A 403 0.23 10.29 4.94
CA GLU A 403 -0.27 8.91 4.83
C GLU A 403 0.88 7.93 4.56
N MET A 404 1.85 8.30 3.73
CA MET A 404 3.09 7.53 3.55
C MET A 404 3.87 7.35 4.86
N ALA A 405 4.10 8.44 5.60
CA ALA A 405 4.82 8.38 6.88
C ALA A 405 4.07 7.50 7.89
N ARG A 406 2.74 7.60 7.92
CA ARG A 406 1.87 6.82 8.80
C ARG A 406 1.88 5.33 8.44
N SER A 407 1.80 4.96 7.16
CA SER A 407 1.92 3.55 6.75
C SER A 407 3.27 2.97 7.17
N CYS A 408 4.34 3.75 7.08
CA CYS A 408 5.66 3.36 7.56
C CYS A 408 5.72 3.18 9.11
N THR A 409 4.90 3.86 9.91
CA THR A 409 4.91 3.71 11.38
C THR A 409 4.03 2.55 11.87
N VAL A 410 2.93 2.28 11.18
CA VAL A 410 1.97 1.20 11.49
C VAL A 410 2.51 -0.16 11.03
N ASP A 411 3.02 -0.27 9.80
CA ASP A 411 3.40 -1.57 9.21
C ASP A 411 4.80 -2.05 9.62
N LEU A 412 5.71 -1.14 10.00
CA LEU A 412 7.00 -1.55 10.56
C LEU A 412 6.86 -2.22 11.94
N ALA A 413 5.73 -2.05 12.64
CA ALA A 413 5.40 -2.84 13.82
C ALA A 413 4.99 -4.28 13.45
N ILE A 414 4.50 -4.51 12.22
CA ILE A 414 4.09 -5.81 11.69
C ILE A 414 5.30 -6.62 11.21
N ASP A 415 6.35 -5.97 10.66
CA ASP A 415 7.58 -6.64 10.22
C ASP A 415 8.32 -7.38 11.36
N TYR A 416 8.15 -6.94 12.62
CA TYR A 416 8.63 -7.71 13.78
C TYR A 416 7.88 -9.03 13.95
N ARG A 417 6.56 -9.08 13.69
CA ARG A 417 5.78 -10.32 13.69
C ARG A 417 6.09 -11.19 12.46
N ALA A 418 6.29 -10.58 11.29
CA ALA A 418 6.60 -11.27 10.05
C ALA A 418 8.02 -11.86 10.00
N LYS A 419 8.98 -11.35 10.77
CA LYS A 419 10.31 -11.96 10.95
C LYS A 419 10.36 -13.07 12.02
N VAL A 420 9.45 -13.04 13.00
CA VAL A 420 9.32 -14.10 14.02
C VAL A 420 8.54 -15.32 13.48
N MET A 421 7.59 -15.13 12.57
CA MET A 421 6.80 -16.24 11.99
C MET A 421 7.60 -17.25 11.11
N PRO A 422 8.64 -16.87 10.35
CA PRO A 422 9.54 -17.79 9.67
C PRO A 422 10.33 -18.69 10.62
N LEU A 423 10.70 -18.20 11.80
CA LEU A 423 11.35 -19.01 12.84
C LEU A 423 10.39 -20.09 13.38
N LEU A 424 9.09 -19.81 13.43
CA LEU A 424 8.02 -20.79 13.69
C LEU A 424 7.77 -21.77 12.52
N ARG A 425 8.14 -21.42 11.28
CA ARG A 425 8.13 -22.37 10.15
C ARG A 425 9.34 -23.31 10.18
N ILE A 426 10.49 -22.85 10.66
CA ILE A 426 11.68 -23.70 10.82
C ILE A 426 11.41 -24.83 11.83
N SER A 427 10.68 -24.56 12.91
CA SER A 427 10.26 -25.60 13.86
C SER A 427 9.27 -26.61 13.26
N ALA A 428 8.39 -26.19 12.34
CA ALA A 428 7.50 -27.10 11.60
C ALA A 428 8.26 -27.96 10.56
N ILE A 429 9.30 -27.42 9.93
CA ILE A 429 10.17 -28.17 9.00
C ILE A 429 11.02 -29.20 9.77
N LEU A 430 11.51 -28.85 10.96
CA LEU A 430 12.17 -29.81 11.87
C LEU A 430 11.21 -30.93 12.29
N ALA A 431 9.93 -30.63 12.54
CA ALA A 431 8.91 -31.64 12.81
C ALA A 431 8.67 -32.58 11.60
N GLY A 432 8.66 -32.04 10.37
CA GLY A 432 8.57 -32.85 9.14
C GLY A 432 9.83 -33.70 8.87
N GLN A 433 11.03 -33.24 9.26
CA GLN A 433 12.25 -34.06 9.19
C GLN A 433 12.24 -35.20 10.21
N ILE A 434 11.59 -35.02 11.37
CA ILE A 434 11.37 -36.10 12.36
C ILE A 434 10.47 -37.20 11.77
N GLU A 435 9.41 -36.85 11.02
CA GLU A 435 8.57 -37.82 10.28
C GLU A 435 9.36 -38.60 9.23
N TYR A 436 10.22 -37.92 8.46
CA TYR A 436 11.04 -38.57 7.42
C TYR A 436 12.04 -39.57 8.00
N VAL A 437 12.73 -39.21 9.09
CA VAL A 437 13.69 -40.09 9.77
C VAL A 437 13.01 -41.30 10.43
N MET A 438 11.79 -41.14 10.95
CA MET A 438 11.00 -42.23 11.55
C MET A 438 10.44 -43.20 10.49
N SER A 439 10.16 -42.73 9.26
CA SER A 439 9.68 -43.58 8.15
C SER A 439 10.75 -44.54 7.59
N GLN A 440 12.04 -44.25 7.81
CA GLN A 440 13.17 -44.96 7.18
C GLN A 440 13.74 -46.13 8.03
N ARG A 441 13.11 -46.52 9.15
CA ARG A 441 13.53 -47.62 10.03
C ARG A 441 15.03 -47.66 10.38
N LYS A 442 15.71 -46.52 10.49
CA LYS A 442 17.08 -46.46 11.00
C LYS A 442 17.07 -45.93 12.43
N ALA A 443 17.62 -46.72 13.35
CA ALA A 443 17.88 -46.29 14.71
C ALA A 443 18.96 -45.20 14.69
N VAL A 444 18.55 -43.93 14.64
CA VAL A 444 19.46 -42.79 14.78
C VAL A 444 19.44 -42.36 16.24
N LYS A 445 20.55 -42.62 16.96
CA LYS A 445 20.85 -41.91 18.20
C LYS A 445 21.19 -40.46 17.81
N MET A 446 20.27 -39.52 18.02
CA MET A 446 20.58 -38.10 17.89
C MET A 446 20.70 -37.49 19.29
N ALA A 447 21.91 -37.03 19.63
CA ALA A 447 22.17 -36.26 20.84
C ALA A 447 21.82 -34.79 20.57
N PHE A 448 20.95 -34.21 21.40
CA PHE A 448 20.70 -32.76 21.39
C PHE A 448 21.84 -32.05 22.12
N LEU A 449 22.50 -31.13 21.43
CA LEU A 449 23.41 -30.14 22.02
C LEU A 449 22.71 -28.78 21.90
N ILE A 450 21.93 -28.44 22.93
CA ILE A 450 21.52 -27.06 23.21
C ILE A 450 21.89 -26.83 24.67
N GLY A 451 22.75 -25.84 24.91
CA GLY A 451 23.40 -25.62 26.19
C GLY A 451 22.45 -25.22 27.32
N GLY A 452 22.83 -25.60 28.55
CA GLY A 452 22.37 -24.96 29.78
C GLY A 452 21.62 -25.85 30.78
N PHE A 453 22.36 -26.35 31.77
CA PHE A 453 21.93 -26.79 33.11
C PHE A 453 21.00 -28.01 33.27
N GLY A 454 21.65 -29.18 33.43
CA GLY A 454 21.58 -29.97 34.67
C GLY A 454 20.24 -30.61 35.07
N ALA A 455 19.95 -31.79 34.52
CA ALA A 455 19.19 -32.82 35.23
C ALA A 455 19.59 -34.21 34.71
N GLN A 456 19.98 -35.12 35.61
CA GLN A 456 20.30 -36.51 35.25
C GLN A 456 19.03 -37.31 34.91
N PRO A 457 19.09 -38.28 33.96
CA PRO A 457 17.95 -39.13 33.68
C PRO A 457 17.82 -40.25 34.72
N PRO A 458 16.60 -40.63 35.15
CA PRO A 458 16.40 -41.80 36.00
C PRO A 458 16.51 -43.09 35.18
N THR A 459 17.19 -44.08 35.74
CA THR A 459 17.22 -45.47 35.24
C THR A 459 15.87 -46.15 35.49
N TRP A 460 15.29 -46.80 34.48
CA TRP A 460 14.16 -47.72 34.65
C TRP A 460 14.48 -49.13 34.20
N THR A 461 14.20 -50.08 35.09
CA THR A 461 14.21 -51.52 34.87
C THR A 461 12.75 -52.00 34.71
N GLY A 462 12.52 -52.98 33.83
CA GLY A 462 11.42 -53.94 34.01
C GLY A 462 10.10 -53.76 33.22
N THR A 463 9.89 -54.71 32.31
CA THR A 463 8.63 -55.42 31.93
C THR A 463 7.56 -54.78 31.03
N ARG A 464 7.08 -55.63 30.11
CA ARG A 464 6.28 -55.40 28.88
C ARG A 464 4.77 -55.23 29.14
N TYR A 465 4.16 -54.18 28.58
CA TYR A 465 2.76 -54.05 28.13
C TYR A 465 2.68 -52.90 27.09
N PRO A 466 1.62 -52.76 26.26
CA PRO A 466 1.65 -51.89 25.07
C PRO A 466 1.96 -50.44 25.47
N THR A 467 3.09 -49.94 25.00
CA THR A 467 3.62 -48.63 25.34
C THR A 467 2.87 -47.55 24.60
N THR A 468 2.02 -46.80 25.31
CA THR A 468 1.65 -45.45 24.87
C THR A 468 2.84 -44.54 25.13
N HIS A 469 3.48 -44.03 24.08
CA HIS A 469 4.52 -43.02 24.22
C HIS A 469 3.88 -41.64 24.11
N VAL A 470 3.80 -40.94 25.24
CA VAL A 470 3.44 -39.52 25.28
C VAL A 470 4.74 -38.72 25.30
N PHE A 471 5.02 -37.99 24.22
CA PHE A 471 6.13 -37.04 24.17
C PHE A 471 5.57 -35.64 24.38
N ASN A 472 5.78 -35.07 25.57
CA ASN A 472 5.52 -33.66 25.81
C ASN A 472 6.79 -32.88 25.47
N ALA A 473 6.78 -32.15 24.36
CA ALA A 473 7.79 -31.13 24.08
C ALA A 473 7.28 -29.79 24.63
N PHE A 474 7.96 -29.27 25.65
CA PHE A 474 7.70 -27.93 26.18
C PHE A 474 8.67 -26.96 25.52
N THR A 475 8.15 -25.98 24.78
CA THR A 475 8.96 -24.88 24.24
C THR A 475 8.48 -23.58 24.86
N THR A 476 9.09 -23.18 25.96
CA THR A 476 8.89 -21.86 26.57
C THR A 476 9.91 -20.89 25.99
N TYR A 477 9.45 -19.88 25.23
CA TYR A 477 10.31 -18.78 24.79
C TYR A 477 10.23 -17.65 25.82
N HIS A 478 11.27 -17.47 26.64
CA HIS A 478 11.49 -16.22 27.36
C HIS A 478 12.37 -15.30 26.51
N ALA A 479 11.81 -14.18 26.05
CA ALA A 479 12.59 -13.10 25.45
C ALA A 479 13.24 -12.28 26.58
N SER A 480 14.35 -12.75 27.14
CA SER A 480 15.15 -11.97 28.09
C SER A 480 16.29 -11.25 27.36
N ALA A 481 15.97 -10.14 26.69
CA ALA A 481 16.95 -9.16 26.26
C ALA A 481 16.24 -7.83 25.94
N ILE A 482 15.70 -7.15 26.95
CA ILE A 482 15.49 -5.69 27.03
C ILE A 482 15.28 -5.37 28.53
N ASP A 483 16.18 -4.57 29.10
CA ASP A 483 15.97 -3.89 30.38
C ASP A 483 14.93 -2.77 30.16
N GLU A 484 13.63 -3.07 30.27
CA GLU A 484 12.51 -2.18 30.65
C GLU A 484 11.20 -3.01 30.75
N PRO A 485 10.27 -2.70 31.66
CA PRO A 485 9.15 -3.59 32.00
C PRO A 485 8.02 -3.48 30.97
N LEU A 486 8.05 -4.31 29.93
CA LEU A 486 6.92 -4.48 29.01
C LEU A 486 5.92 -5.51 29.55
N PHE A 487 4.77 -5.00 29.99
CA PHE A 487 3.60 -5.78 30.37
C PHE A 487 3.04 -6.59 29.18
N PHE A 488 2.94 -7.91 29.41
CA PHE A 488 2.05 -8.91 28.82
C PHE A 488 1.91 -9.02 27.29
N CYS A 489 2.54 -10.05 26.74
CA CYS A 489 2.03 -10.78 25.57
C CYS A 489 2.48 -12.25 25.64
N GLU A 490 1.77 -13.07 26.44
CA GLU A 490 1.95 -14.52 26.44
C GLU A 490 0.83 -15.18 25.63
N LYS A 491 1.13 -15.54 24.38
CA LYS A 491 0.37 -16.59 23.67
C LYS A 491 1.26 -17.81 23.59
N VAL A 492 1.01 -18.76 24.49
CA VAL A 492 1.69 -20.07 24.50
C VAL A 492 0.93 -21.01 23.56
N LEU A 493 1.63 -21.58 22.58
CA LEU A 493 1.10 -22.62 21.69
C LEU A 493 1.45 -23.99 22.27
N PHE A 494 0.45 -24.80 22.58
CA PHE A 494 0.65 -26.19 22.99
C PHE A 494 0.42 -27.12 21.79
N VAL A 495 1.44 -27.92 21.46
CA VAL A 495 1.34 -28.98 20.45
C VAL A 495 1.53 -30.31 21.17
N THR A 496 0.48 -31.12 21.25
CA THR A 496 0.55 -32.48 21.79
C THR A 496 0.47 -33.46 20.64
N VAL A 497 1.50 -34.30 20.48
CA VAL A 497 1.53 -35.38 19.49
C VAL A 497 1.25 -36.69 20.22
N VAL A 498 0.10 -37.31 19.94
CA VAL A 498 -0.25 -38.62 20.50
C VAL A 498 -0.14 -39.67 19.39
N ALA A 499 0.82 -40.60 19.56
CA ALA A 499 0.95 -41.78 18.71
C ALA A 499 0.37 -42.99 19.45
N THR A 500 -0.57 -43.70 18.82
CA THR A 500 -1.12 -44.96 19.35
C THR A 500 -0.86 -46.11 18.39
N GLU A 501 -0.26 -47.18 18.91
CA GLU A 501 -0.20 -48.49 18.24
C GLU A 501 -1.35 -49.35 18.78
N SER A 502 -2.18 -49.88 17.88
CA SER A 502 -3.12 -50.97 18.24
C SER A 502 -2.69 -52.24 17.53
N ARG A 503 -2.51 -53.33 18.29
CA ARG A 503 -2.35 -54.68 17.74
C ARG A 503 -3.69 -55.39 17.87
N HIS A 504 -4.30 -55.81 16.77
CA HIS A 504 -5.39 -56.79 16.83
C HIS A 504 -4.81 -58.18 17.08
N ALA A 505 -5.39 -58.91 18.03
CA ALA A 505 -5.04 -60.32 18.28
C ALA A 505 -5.61 -61.18 17.15
N ALA A 506 -4.74 -61.90 16.43
CA ALA A 506 -5.14 -62.82 15.38
C ALA A 506 -5.86 -64.04 15.98
N THR A 507 -7.05 -64.38 15.47
CA THR A 507 -7.88 -65.49 15.96
C THR A 507 -7.75 -66.78 15.13
N HIS A 508 -6.83 -66.86 14.15
CA HIS A 508 -6.62 -68.09 13.37
C HIS A 508 -5.14 -68.38 13.02
N PRO A 509 -4.70 -69.66 12.95
CA PRO A 509 -3.27 -70.02 12.85
C PRO A 509 -2.63 -69.83 11.46
N GLN A 510 -3.30 -69.18 10.50
CA GLN A 510 -2.76 -68.96 9.14
C GLN A 510 -2.61 -67.48 8.74
N ASP A 511 -2.95 -66.53 9.61
CA ASP A 511 -2.64 -65.10 9.39
C ASP A 511 -1.20 -64.79 9.81
N LYS A 512 -0.27 -64.79 8.84
CA LYS A 512 1.11 -64.30 9.05
C LYS A 512 1.27 -62.80 8.79
N ASP A 513 0.23 -62.10 8.35
CA ASP A 513 0.26 -60.66 8.05
C ASP A 513 -0.82 -59.90 8.84
N ALA A 514 -0.68 -59.81 10.16
CA ALA A 514 -1.45 -58.87 10.95
C ALA A 514 -0.98 -57.43 10.65
N ARG A 515 -1.75 -56.69 9.85
CA ARG A 515 -1.48 -55.29 9.50
C ARG A 515 -1.57 -54.39 10.74
N VAL A 516 -0.57 -53.54 10.94
CA VAL A 516 -0.55 -52.49 11.98
C VAL A 516 -1.19 -51.24 11.41
N ALA A 517 -2.33 -50.80 11.96
CA ALA A 517 -2.89 -49.49 11.70
C ALA A 517 -2.49 -48.55 12.85
N GLY A 518 -1.60 -47.60 12.57
CA GLY A 518 -1.26 -46.51 13.49
C GLY A 518 -2.10 -45.27 13.16
N LYS A 519 -2.58 -44.57 14.17
CA LYS A 519 -3.25 -43.26 14.03
C LYS A 519 -2.42 -42.21 14.76
N ILE A 520 -2.00 -41.17 14.04
CA ILE A 520 -1.37 -39.99 14.61
C ILE A 520 -2.46 -38.92 14.74
N VAL A 521 -2.63 -38.38 15.94
CA VAL A 521 -3.52 -37.24 16.19
C VAL A 521 -2.67 -36.09 16.69
N ILE A 522 -2.72 -34.97 15.96
CA ILE A 522 -2.07 -33.72 16.34
C ILE A 522 -3.15 -32.81 16.91
N ASP A 523 -3.11 -32.55 18.22
CA ASP A 523 -4.01 -31.60 18.89
C ASP A 523 -3.24 -30.29 19.12
N MET A 524 -3.71 -29.21 18.48
CA MET A 524 -3.16 -27.86 18.62
C MET A 524 -4.14 -27.01 19.42
N ARG A 525 -3.73 -26.55 20.61
CA ARG A 525 -4.57 -25.69 21.45
C ARG A 525 -3.95 -24.31 21.64
N TYR A 526 -4.79 -23.29 21.50
CA TYR A 526 -4.46 -21.91 21.81
C TYR A 526 -5.01 -21.57 23.20
N MET A 527 -4.17 -20.92 24.03
CA MET A 527 -4.64 -20.29 25.25
C MET A 527 -5.01 -18.83 24.93
N ARG A 528 -6.22 -18.43 25.33
CA ARG A 528 -6.66 -17.04 25.33
C ARG A 528 -6.69 -16.60 26.78
N ASP A 529 -5.91 -15.58 27.13
CA ASP A 529 -6.00 -14.96 28.45
C ASP A 529 -7.27 -14.09 28.48
N GLU A 530 -8.27 -14.52 29.26
CA GLU A 530 -9.49 -13.74 29.52
C GLU A 530 -9.46 -13.06 30.91
N GLY A 531 -8.29 -12.96 31.55
CA GLY A 531 -8.11 -12.17 32.78
C GLY A 531 -8.75 -12.79 34.04
N GLY A 532 -9.06 -14.09 34.02
CA GLY A 532 -9.54 -14.86 35.17
C GLY A 532 -8.49 -15.80 35.75
N THR A 533 -8.55 -16.08 37.06
CA THR A 533 -7.55 -16.86 37.83
C THR A 533 -7.46 -18.35 37.48
N GLN A 534 -8.09 -18.83 36.40
CA GLN A 534 -7.85 -20.15 35.83
C GLN A 534 -7.89 -20.12 34.30
N PRO A 535 -6.90 -20.73 33.61
CA PRO A 535 -6.92 -20.83 32.17
C PRO A 535 -8.00 -21.79 31.66
N THR A 536 -8.81 -21.34 30.70
CA THR A 536 -9.83 -22.15 30.01
C THR A 536 -9.35 -22.54 28.61
N PHE A 537 -9.39 -23.83 28.27
CA PHE A 537 -9.10 -24.34 26.92
C PHE A 537 -10.31 -24.09 26.00
N THR A 538 -10.08 -23.54 24.80
CA THR A 538 -11.13 -23.49 23.76
C THR A 538 -11.35 -24.87 23.15
N GLU A 539 -12.60 -25.19 22.78
CA GLU A 539 -12.98 -26.43 22.10
C GLU A 539 -12.17 -26.71 20.82
N PRO A 540 -11.97 -27.99 20.43
CA PRO A 540 -11.11 -28.36 19.31
C PRO A 540 -11.64 -27.79 17.99
N GLY A 541 -10.92 -26.82 17.44
CA GLY A 541 -11.15 -26.30 16.10
C GLY A 541 -10.62 -27.26 15.04
N GLY A 542 -11.52 -28.08 14.49
CA GLY A 542 -11.34 -28.78 13.20
C GLY A 542 -10.40 -29.99 13.22
N PHE A 543 -10.97 -31.19 13.15
CA PHE A 543 -10.22 -32.40 12.83
C PHE A 543 -9.71 -32.35 11.38
N GLY A 544 -8.44 -32.01 11.18
CA GLY A 544 -7.73 -32.29 9.94
C GLY A 544 -7.12 -33.68 9.99
N VAL A 545 -7.74 -34.68 9.37
CA VAL A 545 -7.08 -35.98 9.12
C VAL A 545 -6.03 -35.74 8.03
N VAL A 546 -4.76 -35.69 8.41
CA VAL A 546 -3.66 -35.63 7.45
C VAL A 546 -3.26 -37.09 7.12
N HIS A 547 -3.84 -37.59 6.03
CA HIS A 547 -3.59 -38.86 5.34
C HIS A 547 -3.99 -40.20 6.00
N SER A 548 -4.83 -40.95 5.29
CA SER A 548 -4.81 -42.43 5.30
C SER A 548 -3.88 -42.91 4.19
N LEU A 549 -2.79 -43.60 4.53
CA LEU A 549 -2.00 -44.35 3.57
C LEU A 549 -2.77 -45.62 3.20
N GLN A 550 -3.39 -45.65 2.01
CA GLN A 550 -3.73 -46.87 1.31
C GLN A 550 -2.72 -47.03 0.18
N ASP A 551 -1.71 -47.89 0.38
CA ASP A 551 -0.79 -48.27 -0.68
C ASP A 551 -1.50 -49.23 -1.65
N GLY A 552 -1.51 -48.85 -2.93
CA GLY A 552 -1.92 -49.70 -4.04
C GLY A 552 -1.13 -49.33 -5.29
N GLY A 553 -0.08 -50.12 -5.59
CA GLY A 553 0.71 -50.05 -6.83
C GLY A 553 2.09 -49.44 -6.67
#